data_AF-A0A6C0LM13-F1
#
_entry.id   AF-A0A6C0LM13-F1
#
_cell.length_a   1.000
_cell.length_b   1.000
_cell.length_c   1.000
_cell.angle_alpha   90.00
_cell.angle_beta   90.00
_cell.angle_gamma   90.00
#
_symmetry.space_group_name_H-M   'P 1'
#
loop_
_entity.id
_entity.type
_entity.pdbx_description
1 polymer ?
#
loop_
_entity_poly.entity_id
_entity_poly.type
_entity_poly.pdbx_seq_one_letter_code
_entity_poly.pdbx_strand_id
1 'polypeptide(L)'
;MEQRVRCIYRKKKCFHICNKTAIKNTFYCCYHIHSKKKHLCKIFYNILEDRHCLTVQDIYKMYVYILENTTDDDDIFINILFIDLLKMMKIEKLSDVYKGYFRNLIVAKDIYAKIYELNKNTHLFGTKCNRNTFIGFQDIVKYKVLTATVARDASNVSYLNEDDVFTMENIRNIPPQRLFTVKDVKGTYAFDIVELEYFVRKCISEGIVPYNPYTREEFNDKVIWRMNAIIKYSRIATKTDECRWTTDMNAYTDLSIEIERRGFYNSPEWFKKMPRRDFLKCIKLFRDFSINIEESKGYFLNMNEYDNDNETTTPSPTSAFTFAFCKEGIRLFRECNDNLYILCCNFMKSLAICSNDFYSNTPDWLSTFETPSFVSNLSNFNSLITSLINNRNEMINEITTSIDEDLLNTPPLPSLPNPSNNFLLYYYVEYM
;
A
#
# COMPACT_ATOMS: atom_id res chain seq x y z
N MET A 1 -27.24 6.83 57.07
CA MET A 1 -27.77 5.48 56.76
C MET A 1 -26.61 4.51 56.71
N GLU A 2 -26.65 3.39 57.45
CA GLU A 2 -25.68 2.30 57.23
C GLU A 2 -25.95 1.64 55.86
N GLN A 3 -24.95 1.53 55.00
CA GLN A 3 -25.05 0.71 53.78
C GLN A 3 -25.17 -0.77 54.18
N ARG A 4 -26.36 -1.35 53.96
CA ARG A 4 -26.63 -2.76 54.26
C ARG A 4 -25.99 -3.67 53.19
N VAL A 5 -24.73 -4.02 53.39
CA VAL A 5 -23.94 -4.92 52.53
C VAL A 5 -24.70 -6.22 52.22
N ARG A 6 -24.70 -6.64 50.95
CA ARG A 6 -25.34 -7.89 50.49
C ARG A 6 -24.48 -9.10 50.80
N CYS A 7 -25.09 -10.26 51.04
CA CYS A 7 -24.37 -11.51 51.27
C CYS A 7 -23.74 -12.02 49.97
N ILE A 8 -22.40 -12.05 49.89
CA ILE A 8 -21.63 -12.36 48.66
C ILE A 8 -21.76 -13.81 48.17
N TYR A 9 -22.56 -14.66 48.82
CA TYR A 9 -22.73 -16.06 48.47
C TYR A 9 -23.48 -16.22 47.13
N ARG A 10 -22.83 -16.88 46.16
CA ARG A 10 -23.39 -17.14 44.82
C ARG A 10 -24.16 -18.47 44.77
N LYS A 11 -25.40 -18.41 44.26
CA LYS A 11 -26.32 -19.55 44.14
C LYS A 11 -25.90 -20.45 42.96
N LYS A 12 -25.44 -21.69 43.20
CA LYS A 12 -25.03 -22.63 42.11
C LYS A 12 -26.06 -22.76 40.97
N LYS A 13 -27.37 -22.73 41.26
CA LYS A 13 -28.42 -22.88 40.23
C LYS A 13 -28.48 -21.75 39.20
N CYS A 14 -27.99 -20.54 39.50
CA CYS A 14 -28.14 -19.37 38.62
C CYS A 14 -26.99 -18.34 38.68
N PHE A 15 -25.96 -18.60 39.48
CA PHE A 15 -24.76 -17.78 39.70
C PHE A 15 -24.95 -16.36 40.30
N HIS A 16 -26.19 -15.88 40.43
CA HIS A 16 -26.52 -14.66 41.18
C HIS A 16 -26.11 -14.74 42.66
N ILE A 17 -25.77 -13.59 43.22
CA ILE A 17 -25.49 -13.35 44.63
C ILE A 17 -26.76 -13.48 45.50
N CYS A 18 -26.59 -13.60 46.82
CA CYS A 18 -27.70 -13.74 47.76
C CYS A 18 -28.35 -12.38 48.04
N ASN A 19 -29.64 -12.26 47.74
CA ASN A 19 -30.47 -11.08 47.99
C ASN A 19 -30.65 -10.73 49.49
N LYS A 20 -30.16 -11.56 50.42
CA LYS A 20 -30.23 -11.30 51.87
C LYS A 20 -29.04 -10.43 52.31
N THR A 21 -29.30 -9.49 53.21
CA THR A 21 -28.25 -8.66 53.83
C THR A 21 -27.27 -9.53 54.63
N ALA A 22 -26.00 -9.14 54.66
CA ALA A 22 -24.99 -9.77 55.50
C ALA A 22 -25.21 -9.43 56.99
N ILE A 23 -24.67 -10.26 57.89
CA ILE A 23 -24.56 -9.96 59.32
C ILE A 23 -23.45 -8.91 59.50
N LYS A 24 -23.64 -7.97 60.45
CA LYS A 24 -22.66 -6.91 60.77
C LYS A 24 -21.27 -7.51 61.00
N ASN A 25 -20.25 -6.86 60.43
CA ASN A 25 -18.85 -7.30 60.40
C ASN A 25 -18.59 -8.63 59.65
N THR A 26 -19.48 -9.04 58.72
CA THR A 26 -19.29 -10.23 57.88
C THR A 26 -19.72 -9.99 56.43
N PHE A 27 -19.31 -10.86 55.51
CA PHE A 27 -19.78 -10.89 54.12
C PHE A 27 -20.99 -11.84 53.90
N TYR A 28 -21.57 -12.40 54.96
CA TYR A 28 -22.53 -13.50 54.87
C TYR A 28 -23.80 -13.28 55.69
N CYS A 29 -24.95 -13.67 55.15
CA CYS A 29 -26.19 -13.75 55.94
C CYS A 29 -26.19 -15.02 56.82
N CYS A 30 -27.07 -15.07 57.82
CA CYS A 30 -27.21 -16.21 58.74
C CYS A 30 -27.40 -17.57 58.04
N TYR A 31 -27.98 -17.60 56.85
CA TYR A 31 -28.18 -18.82 56.04
C TYR A 31 -26.90 -19.33 55.37
N HIS A 32 -25.87 -18.49 55.21
CA HIS A 32 -24.63 -18.83 54.48
C HIS A 32 -23.36 -18.70 55.34
N ILE A 33 -23.46 -18.16 56.57
CA ILE A 33 -22.32 -18.00 57.49
C ILE A 33 -21.72 -19.33 57.99
N HIS A 34 -22.33 -20.48 57.70
CA HIS A 34 -21.76 -21.82 57.91
C HIS A 34 -21.45 -22.60 56.62
N SER A 35 -21.48 -21.94 55.45
CA SER A 35 -21.16 -22.61 54.18
C SER A 35 -19.69 -23.06 54.10
N LYS A 36 -19.45 -24.30 53.64
CA LYS A 36 -18.10 -24.80 53.31
C LYS A 36 -17.45 -24.06 52.12
N LYS A 37 -18.24 -23.34 51.30
CA LYS A 37 -17.78 -22.67 50.06
C LYS A 37 -17.47 -21.17 50.19
N LYS A 38 -17.25 -20.66 51.42
CA LYS A 38 -16.93 -19.23 51.68
C LYS A 38 -15.72 -18.73 50.90
N HIS A 39 -14.61 -19.47 50.90
CA HIS A 39 -13.37 -19.03 50.25
C HIS A 39 -13.58 -18.84 48.74
N LEU A 40 -14.22 -19.81 48.08
CA LEU A 40 -14.64 -19.72 46.67
C LEU A 40 -15.55 -18.51 46.41
N CYS A 41 -16.54 -18.26 47.28
CA CYS A 41 -17.43 -17.10 47.15
C CYS A 41 -16.68 -15.76 47.30
N LYS A 42 -15.66 -15.69 48.17
CA LYS A 42 -14.81 -14.49 48.31
C LYS A 42 -14.00 -14.25 47.04
N ILE A 43 -13.34 -15.28 46.51
CA ILE A 43 -12.59 -15.21 45.24
C ILE A 43 -13.51 -14.72 44.11
N PHE A 44 -14.67 -15.36 43.93
CA PHE A 44 -15.66 -14.92 42.93
C PHE A 44 -16.14 -13.48 43.11
N TYR A 45 -16.29 -12.99 44.35
CA TYR A 45 -16.70 -11.61 44.60
C TYR A 45 -15.58 -10.62 44.25
N ASN A 46 -14.33 -10.93 44.59
CA ASN A 46 -13.17 -10.09 44.26
C ASN A 46 -12.98 -9.87 42.75
N ILE A 47 -13.31 -10.86 41.91
CA ILE A 47 -13.04 -10.84 40.46
C ILE A 47 -14.27 -10.41 39.64
N LEU A 48 -15.48 -10.74 40.12
CA LEU A 48 -16.73 -10.60 39.37
C LEU A 48 -17.75 -9.68 40.05
N GLU A 49 -17.48 -9.21 41.27
CA GLU A 49 -18.37 -8.32 42.05
C GLU A 49 -19.82 -8.85 42.09
N ASP A 50 -20.80 -8.07 41.64
CA ASP A 50 -22.21 -8.45 41.46
C ASP A 50 -22.55 -9.03 40.06
N ARG A 51 -21.59 -9.06 39.12
CA ARG A 51 -21.81 -9.52 37.74
C ARG A 51 -22.17 -11.01 37.73
N HIS A 52 -23.21 -11.38 36.97
CA HIS A 52 -23.76 -12.75 36.95
C HIS A 52 -23.83 -13.36 35.55
N CYS A 53 -23.96 -12.55 34.51
CA CYS A 53 -23.53 -12.90 33.15
C CYS A 53 -21.99 -12.96 33.11
N LEU A 54 -21.45 -13.87 32.32
CA LEU A 54 -20.02 -14.21 32.32
C LEU A 54 -19.55 -14.40 30.88
N THR A 55 -18.35 -13.91 30.61
CA THR A 55 -17.65 -14.04 29.32
C THR A 55 -16.45 -15.00 29.45
N VAL A 56 -15.84 -15.38 28.33
CA VAL A 56 -14.54 -16.08 28.34
C VAL A 56 -13.48 -15.26 29.10
N GLN A 57 -13.48 -13.93 28.91
CA GLN A 57 -12.53 -13.02 29.56
C GLN A 57 -12.69 -12.99 31.09
N ASP A 58 -13.90 -13.21 31.61
CA ASP A 58 -14.14 -13.29 33.06
C ASP A 58 -13.55 -14.57 33.67
N ILE A 59 -13.61 -15.68 32.92
CA ILE A 59 -13.00 -16.96 33.34
C ILE A 59 -11.47 -16.88 33.23
N TYR A 60 -10.94 -16.22 32.21
CA TYR A 60 -9.51 -15.95 32.10
C TYR A 60 -9.00 -15.04 33.24
N LYS A 61 -9.74 -13.98 33.58
CA LYS A 61 -9.45 -13.14 34.76
C LYS A 61 -9.48 -13.94 36.06
N MET A 62 -10.36 -14.94 36.20
CA MET A 62 -10.32 -15.84 37.34
C MET A 62 -9.06 -16.71 37.37
N TYR A 63 -8.64 -17.22 36.22
CA TYR A 63 -7.43 -18.05 36.14
C TYR A 63 -6.17 -17.24 36.50
N VAL A 64 -6.02 -16.04 35.94
CA VAL A 64 -4.92 -15.11 36.25
C VAL A 64 -4.93 -14.71 37.73
N TYR A 65 -6.09 -14.34 38.29
CA TYR A 65 -6.17 -13.97 39.71
C TYR A 65 -5.75 -15.12 40.64
N ILE A 66 -6.03 -16.37 40.30
CA ILE A 66 -5.56 -17.51 41.11
C ILE A 66 -4.04 -17.58 41.05
N LEU A 67 -3.45 -17.61 39.85
CA LEU A 67 -2.00 -17.64 39.65
C LEU A 67 -1.30 -16.53 40.47
N GLU A 68 -1.72 -15.27 40.30
CA GLU A 68 -1.16 -14.09 40.99
C GLU A 68 -1.36 -14.11 42.53
N ASN A 69 -2.24 -14.96 43.06
CA ASN A 69 -2.54 -15.08 44.50
C ASN A 69 -2.22 -16.48 45.06
N THR A 70 -1.39 -17.26 44.36
CA THR A 70 -0.85 -18.55 44.81
C THR A 70 0.66 -18.60 44.58
N THR A 71 1.38 -19.43 45.33
CA THR A 71 2.84 -19.58 45.22
C THR A 71 3.23 -20.46 44.02
N ASP A 72 4.32 -20.11 43.35
CA ASP A 72 4.69 -20.63 42.01
C ASP A 72 4.82 -22.17 41.90
N ASP A 73 5.19 -22.86 42.98
CA ASP A 73 5.41 -24.31 42.99
C ASP A 73 4.12 -25.16 42.97
N ASP A 74 2.94 -24.57 43.21
CA ASP A 74 1.72 -25.32 43.55
C ASP A 74 0.73 -25.52 42.37
N ASP A 75 1.27 -25.76 41.17
CA ASP A 75 0.56 -25.87 39.89
C ASP A 75 -0.59 -26.91 39.89
N ILE A 76 -0.45 -27.96 40.71
CA ILE A 76 -1.48 -28.99 40.96
C ILE A 76 -2.63 -28.42 41.80
N PHE A 77 -2.34 -27.68 42.88
CA PHE A 77 -3.34 -27.02 43.70
C PHE A 77 -4.10 -25.95 42.91
N ILE A 78 -3.39 -25.18 42.08
CA ILE A 78 -3.98 -24.17 41.17
C ILE A 78 -4.99 -24.80 40.22
N ASN A 79 -4.65 -25.96 39.62
CA ASN A 79 -5.55 -26.74 38.79
C ASN A 79 -6.81 -27.19 39.56
N ILE A 80 -6.62 -27.82 40.73
CA ILE A 80 -7.72 -28.29 41.58
C ILE A 80 -8.64 -27.14 42.00
N LEU A 81 -8.08 -26.01 42.45
CA LEU A 81 -8.82 -24.83 42.90
C LEU A 81 -9.61 -24.17 41.75
N PHE A 82 -9.00 -24.00 40.58
CA PHE A 82 -9.69 -23.46 39.41
C PHE A 82 -10.83 -24.38 38.96
N ILE A 83 -10.61 -25.69 38.90
CA ILE A 83 -11.65 -26.68 38.59
C ILE A 83 -12.77 -26.65 39.63
N ASP A 84 -12.48 -26.51 40.93
CA ASP A 84 -13.50 -26.46 41.99
C ASP A 84 -14.30 -25.13 42.02
N LEU A 85 -13.69 -24.03 41.58
CA LEU A 85 -14.39 -22.79 41.23
C LEU A 85 -15.35 -23.04 40.06
N LEU A 86 -14.88 -23.60 38.93
CA LEU A 86 -15.75 -23.87 37.77
C LEU A 86 -16.90 -24.85 38.12
N LYS A 87 -16.70 -25.83 39.02
CA LYS A 87 -17.77 -26.71 39.54
C LYS A 87 -18.86 -25.98 40.37
N MET A 88 -18.67 -24.70 40.74
CA MET A 88 -19.74 -23.85 41.29
C MET A 88 -20.62 -23.20 40.22
N MET A 89 -20.17 -23.16 38.96
CA MET A 89 -20.98 -22.72 37.83
C MET A 89 -21.92 -23.84 37.38
N LYS A 90 -22.84 -23.47 36.47
CA LYS A 90 -23.68 -24.42 35.73
C LYS A 90 -22.91 -24.91 34.50
N ILE A 91 -22.98 -26.21 34.21
CA ILE A 91 -22.24 -26.80 33.08
C ILE A 91 -22.81 -26.35 31.73
N GLU A 92 -24.12 -26.11 31.68
CA GLU A 92 -24.84 -25.56 30.53
C GLU A 92 -24.26 -24.19 30.16
N LYS A 93 -24.11 -23.32 31.16
CA LYS A 93 -23.56 -21.97 31.01
C LYS A 93 -22.07 -21.95 30.64
N LEU A 94 -21.31 -22.95 31.07
CA LEU A 94 -19.92 -23.15 30.60
C LEU A 94 -19.89 -23.63 29.15
N SER A 95 -20.80 -24.54 28.79
CA SER A 95 -20.94 -25.03 27.42
C SER A 95 -21.31 -23.91 26.45
N ASP A 96 -22.22 -23.00 26.82
CA ASP A 96 -22.56 -21.81 26.03
C ASP A 96 -21.34 -20.90 25.80
N VAL A 97 -20.55 -20.64 26.84
CA VAL A 97 -19.35 -19.76 26.77
C VAL A 97 -18.22 -20.39 25.94
N TYR A 98 -18.09 -21.72 25.93
CA TYR A 98 -17.04 -22.44 25.19
C TYR A 98 -17.54 -23.23 23.96
N LYS A 99 -18.75 -22.94 23.47
CA LYS A 99 -19.45 -23.72 22.45
C LYS A 99 -18.67 -23.91 21.13
N GLY A 100 -17.84 -22.94 20.76
CA GLY A 100 -16.96 -23.04 19.59
C GLY A 100 -15.77 -23.99 19.77
N TYR A 101 -15.26 -24.14 20.99
CA TYR A 101 -14.06 -24.91 21.32
C TYR A 101 -14.35 -26.39 21.60
N PHE A 102 -15.55 -26.71 22.11
CA PHE A 102 -15.88 -28.05 22.59
C PHE A 102 -16.89 -28.78 21.70
N ARG A 103 -16.44 -29.18 20.50
CA ARG A 103 -17.15 -30.18 19.71
C ARG A 103 -17.01 -31.56 20.38
N ASN A 104 -18.14 -32.26 20.56
CA ASN A 104 -18.24 -33.67 20.98
C ASN A 104 -17.64 -34.05 22.36
N LEU A 105 -17.79 -33.21 23.39
CA LEU A 105 -17.50 -33.61 24.79
C LEU A 105 -18.76 -34.12 25.52
N ILE A 106 -18.70 -35.35 26.02
CA ILE A 106 -19.81 -36.06 26.67
C ILE A 106 -19.72 -36.01 28.21
N VAL A 107 -18.51 -35.83 28.77
CA VAL A 107 -18.26 -35.94 30.22
C VAL A 107 -17.83 -34.60 30.81
N ALA A 108 -18.53 -34.14 31.86
CA ALA A 108 -18.29 -32.84 32.48
C ALA A 108 -16.89 -32.67 33.10
N LYS A 109 -16.25 -33.76 33.55
CA LYS A 109 -14.88 -33.72 34.10
C LYS A 109 -13.86 -33.20 33.08
N ASP A 110 -13.98 -33.69 31.84
CA ASP A 110 -13.03 -33.44 30.76
C ASP A 110 -13.16 -31.99 30.24
N ILE A 111 -14.38 -31.44 30.29
CA ILE A 111 -14.64 -30.02 30.01
C ILE A 111 -13.84 -29.14 30.98
N TYR A 112 -13.88 -29.39 32.30
CA TYR A 112 -13.13 -28.58 33.27
C TYR A 112 -11.61 -28.66 33.06
N ALA A 113 -11.08 -29.86 32.78
CA ALA A 113 -9.66 -30.05 32.50
C ALA A 113 -9.20 -29.29 31.24
N LYS A 114 -9.97 -29.38 30.15
CA LYS A 114 -9.68 -28.64 28.91
C LYS A 114 -9.83 -27.13 29.05
N ILE A 115 -10.75 -26.63 29.89
CA ILE A 115 -10.82 -25.19 30.21
C ILE A 115 -9.55 -24.75 30.97
N TYR A 116 -9.06 -25.52 31.94
CA TYR A 116 -7.78 -25.21 32.62
C TYR A 116 -6.62 -25.18 31.60
N GLU A 117 -6.50 -26.20 30.76
CA GLU A 117 -5.44 -26.31 29.75
C GLU A 117 -5.45 -25.14 28.75
N LEU A 118 -6.63 -24.75 28.23
CA LEU A 118 -6.77 -23.58 27.37
C LEU A 118 -6.30 -22.29 28.06
N ASN A 119 -6.79 -22.01 29.28
CA ASN A 119 -6.42 -20.79 30.00
C ASN A 119 -4.92 -20.78 30.38
N LYS A 120 -4.35 -21.94 30.74
CA LYS A 120 -2.91 -22.10 30.99
C LYS A 120 -2.07 -21.78 29.76
N ASN A 121 -2.44 -22.34 28.61
CA ASN A 121 -1.73 -22.10 27.37
C ASN A 121 -1.86 -20.63 26.91
N THR A 122 -3.03 -20.01 27.04
CA THR A 122 -3.21 -18.56 26.81
C THR A 122 -2.34 -17.71 27.73
N HIS A 123 -2.24 -18.04 29.02
CA HIS A 123 -1.42 -17.28 29.98
C HIS A 123 0.09 -17.43 29.73
N LEU A 124 0.55 -18.67 29.51
CA LEU A 124 1.95 -18.95 29.13
C LEU A 124 2.33 -18.26 27.81
N PHE A 125 1.39 -18.19 26.86
CA PHE A 125 1.59 -17.46 25.62
C PHE A 125 1.71 -15.95 25.87
N GLY A 126 0.74 -15.35 26.58
CA GLY A 126 0.71 -13.90 26.84
C GLY A 126 1.86 -13.36 27.70
N THR A 127 2.49 -14.22 28.50
CA THR A 127 3.67 -13.88 29.32
C THR A 127 5.00 -14.11 28.62
N LYS A 128 5.09 -15.07 27.68
CA LYS A 128 6.36 -15.48 27.04
C LYS A 128 6.50 -15.07 25.57
N CYS A 129 5.42 -14.65 24.90
CA CYS A 129 5.42 -14.32 23.48
C CYS A 129 4.99 -12.87 23.23
N ASN A 130 5.80 -12.12 22.48
CA ASN A 130 5.41 -10.79 22.01
C ASN A 130 4.31 -10.94 20.94
N ARG A 131 3.11 -10.41 21.23
CA ARG A 131 1.93 -10.48 20.35
C ARG A 131 2.21 -9.99 18.93
N ASN A 132 3.02 -8.94 18.76
CA ASN A 132 3.34 -8.39 17.45
C ASN A 132 4.29 -9.30 16.66
N THR A 133 5.26 -9.91 17.33
CA THR A 133 6.14 -10.93 16.74
C THR A 133 5.35 -12.16 16.30
N PHE A 134 4.36 -12.59 17.09
CA PHE A 134 3.49 -13.71 16.75
C PHE A 134 2.54 -13.41 15.59
N ILE A 135 1.89 -12.24 15.56
CA ILE A 135 1.08 -11.81 14.42
C ILE A 135 1.95 -11.77 13.15
N GLY A 136 3.17 -11.23 13.24
CA GLY A 136 4.13 -11.25 12.13
C GLY A 136 4.50 -12.67 11.67
N PHE A 137 4.61 -13.64 12.59
CA PHE A 137 4.81 -15.05 12.27
C PHE A 137 3.56 -15.69 11.63
N GLN A 138 2.36 -15.42 12.16
CA GLN A 138 1.09 -15.85 11.56
C GLN A 138 0.94 -15.32 10.13
N ASP A 139 1.27 -14.06 9.88
CA ASP A 139 1.21 -13.46 8.55
C ASP A 139 2.23 -14.10 7.58
N ILE A 140 3.46 -14.39 8.02
CA ILE A 140 4.45 -15.15 7.24
C ILE A 140 3.93 -16.55 6.91
N VAL A 141 3.34 -17.24 7.88
CA VAL A 141 2.79 -18.60 7.75
C VAL A 141 1.60 -18.62 6.79
N LYS A 142 0.66 -17.68 6.94
CA LYS A 142 -0.51 -17.48 6.09
C LYS A 142 -0.11 -17.09 4.66
N TYR A 143 0.88 -16.21 4.50
CA TYR A 143 1.50 -15.90 3.20
C TYR A 143 2.05 -17.17 2.53
N LYS A 144 2.83 -17.99 3.24
CA LYS A 144 3.40 -19.23 2.70
C LYS A 144 2.36 -20.26 2.27
N VAL A 145 1.22 -20.36 2.96
CA VAL A 145 0.10 -21.21 2.51
C VAL A 145 -0.51 -20.67 1.21
N LEU A 146 -0.81 -19.36 1.17
CA LEU A 146 -1.49 -18.74 0.03
C LEU A 146 -0.64 -18.74 -1.25
N THR A 147 0.68 -18.55 -1.15
CA THR A 147 1.57 -18.70 -2.32
C THR A 147 1.80 -20.16 -2.71
N ALA A 148 1.83 -21.09 -1.75
CA ALA A 148 1.90 -22.53 -2.05
C ALA A 148 0.65 -23.08 -2.75
N THR A 149 -0.52 -22.45 -2.62
CA THR A 149 -1.69 -22.75 -3.46
C THR A 149 -1.56 -22.16 -4.86
N VAL A 150 -1.24 -20.86 -4.99
CA VAL A 150 -1.08 -20.19 -6.30
C VAL A 150 -0.04 -20.90 -7.18
N ALA A 151 1.10 -21.32 -6.60
CA ALA A 151 2.15 -22.04 -7.32
C ALA A 151 1.77 -23.47 -7.76
N ARG A 152 0.68 -24.06 -7.24
CA ARG A 152 0.14 -25.34 -7.72
C ARG A 152 -0.90 -25.12 -8.82
N ASP A 153 -1.79 -24.16 -8.59
CA ASP A 153 -2.92 -23.85 -9.47
C ASP A 153 -2.46 -23.25 -10.82
N ALA A 154 -1.31 -22.54 -10.85
CA ALA A 154 -0.73 -21.93 -12.05
C ALA A 154 -0.51 -22.88 -13.25
N SER A 155 -0.52 -24.20 -13.04
CA SER A 155 -0.41 -25.19 -14.12
C SER A 155 -1.72 -25.44 -14.89
N ASN A 156 -2.88 -25.02 -14.38
CA ASN A 156 -4.20 -25.29 -14.96
C ASN A 156 -5.20 -24.12 -14.87
N VAL A 157 -4.82 -22.96 -14.33
CA VAL A 157 -5.72 -21.79 -14.27
C VAL A 157 -5.79 -21.10 -15.63
N SER A 158 -7.00 -21.11 -16.22
CA SER A 158 -7.38 -20.17 -17.26
C SER A 158 -7.58 -18.77 -16.67
N TYR A 159 -6.96 -17.77 -17.29
CA TYR A 159 -7.20 -16.36 -17.03
C TYR A 159 -8.19 -15.80 -18.06
N LEU A 160 -8.98 -14.78 -17.67
CA LEU A 160 -9.92 -14.11 -18.57
C LEU A 160 -9.29 -12.99 -19.42
N ASN A 161 -8.11 -12.52 -19.04
CA ASN A 161 -7.31 -11.57 -19.82
C ASN A 161 -6.06 -12.26 -20.35
N GLU A 162 -5.72 -12.00 -21.63
CA GLU A 162 -4.50 -12.52 -22.24
C GLU A 162 -3.29 -11.60 -21.99
N ASP A 163 -3.51 -10.29 -21.92
CA ASP A 163 -2.50 -9.27 -21.62
C ASP A 163 -2.89 -8.45 -20.36
N ASP A 164 -1.89 -7.90 -19.66
CA ASP A 164 -2.08 -7.04 -18.48
C ASP A 164 -2.38 -5.57 -18.84
N VAL A 165 -3.36 -4.99 -18.14
CA VAL A 165 -3.93 -3.66 -18.43
C VAL A 165 -2.99 -2.48 -18.14
N PHE A 166 -1.87 -2.69 -17.43
CA PHE A 166 -0.96 -1.62 -17.04
C PHE A 166 0.35 -1.64 -17.85
N THR A 167 0.85 -2.84 -18.14
CA THR A 167 2.09 -3.08 -18.90
C THR A 167 1.84 -3.28 -20.40
N MET A 168 0.64 -3.73 -20.79
CA MET A 168 0.33 -4.32 -22.09
C MET A 168 1.20 -5.55 -22.43
N GLU A 169 1.83 -6.17 -21.43
CA GLU A 169 2.58 -7.41 -21.58
C GLU A 169 1.63 -8.62 -21.49
N ASN A 170 1.89 -9.66 -22.28
CA ASN A 170 1.12 -10.89 -22.20
C ASN A 170 1.28 -11.56 -20.84
N ILE A 171 0.17 -11.98 -20.23
CA ILE A 171 0.11 -12.58 -18.88
C ILE A 171 1.03 -13.79 -18.73
N ARG A 172 1.35 -14.51 -19.81
CA ARG A 172 2.25 -15.67 -19.79
C ARG A 172 3.74 -15.30 -19.72
N ASN A 173 4.09 -14.05 -20.02
CA ASN A 173 5.47 -13.55 -19.98
C ASN A 173 5.82 -12.93 -18.61
N ILE A 174 4.81 -12.38 -17.91
CA ILE A 174 4.97 -11.78 -16.58
C ILE A 174 5.66 -12.76 -15.62
N PRO A 175 6.79 -12.39 -14.98
CA PRO A 175 7.53 -13.31 -14.12
C PRO A 175 6.65 -13.92 -13.00
N PRO A 176 6.73 -15.23 -12.71
CA PRO A 176 5.87 -15.88 -11.71
C PRO A 176 5.95 -15.31 -10.28
N GLN A 177 7.00 -14.54 -9.96
CA GLN A 177 7.16 -13.82 -8.70
C GLN A 177 6.40 -12.48 -8.67
N ARG A 178 6.09 -11.91 -9.85
CA ARG A 178 5.31 -10.67 -10.03
C ARG A 178 3.86 -10.95 -10.44
N LEU A 179 3.53 -12.13 -10.97
CA LEU A 179 2.18 -12.51 -11.37
C LEU A 179 1.21 -12.58 -10.16
N PHE A 180 0.13 -11.80 -10.18
CA PHE A 180 -0.90 -11.80 -9.14
C PHE A 180 -2.31 -12.03 -9.70
N THR A 181 -3.03 -13.00 -9.14
CA THR A 181 -4.30 -13.48 -9.69
C THR A 181 -5.49 -13.11 -8.79
N VAL A 182 -6.38 -12.24 -9.26
CA VAL A 182 -7.64 -11.89 -8.56
C VAL A 182 -8.77 -12.75 -9.12
N LYS A 183 -9.61 -13.29 -8.25
CA LYS A 183 -10.86 -13.96 -8.64
C LYS A 183 -12.06 -13.10 -8.24
N ASP A 184 -12.88 -12.74 -9.21
CA ASP A 184 -14.10 -11.96 -9.04
C ASP A 184 -15.35 -12.79 -9.47
N VAL A 185 -16.50 -12.16 -9.70
CA VAL A 185 -17.72 -12.92 -10.08
C VAL A 185 -17.66 -13.48 -11.51
N LYS A 186 -16.84 -12.91 -12.40
CA LYS A 186 -16.75 -13.32 -13.81
C LYS A 186 -15.73 -14.44 -13.99
N GLY A 187 -14.61 -14.37 -13.26
CA GLY A 187 -13.59 -15.42 -13.31
C GLY A 187 -12.29 -15.02 -12.63
N THR A 188 -11.16 -15.49 -13.17
CA THR A 188 -9.83 -15.16 -12.66
C THR A 188 -9.14 -14.21 -13.63
N TYR A 189 -8.74 -13.05 -13.14
CA TYR A 189 -7.89 -12.09 -13.83
C TYR A 189 -6.46 -12.17 -13.28
N ALA A 190 -5.48 -11.91 -14.13
CA ALA A 190 -4.07 -11.85 -13.76
C ALA A 190 -3.50 -10.46 -14.04
N PHE A 191 -2.54 -10.04 -13.23
CA PHE A 191 -1.91 -8.72 -13.29
C PHE A 191 -0.42 -8.82 -12.94
N ASP A 192 0.34 -7.81 -13.33
CA ASP A 192 1.61 -7.51 -12.64
C ASP A 192 1.32 -6.89 -11.26
N ILE A 193 1.87 -7.48 -10.20
CA ILE A 193 1.60 -7.07 -8.81
C ILE A 193 2.16 -5.68 -8.46
N VAL A 194 3.21 -5.21 -9.15
CA VAL A 194 3.82 -3.90 -8.89
C VAL A 194 2.96 -2.80 -9.49
N GLU A 195 2.45 -3.03 -10.70
CA GLU A 195 1.53 -2.10 -11.36
C GLU A 195 0.17 -2.06 -10.65
N LEU A 196 -0.36 -3.22 -10.25
CA LEU A 196 -1.60 -3.31 -9.49
C LEU A 196 -1.47 -2.64 -8.11
N GLU A 197 -0.33 -2.79 -7.42
CA GLU A 197 -0.10 -2.06 -6.15
C GLU A 197 -0.02 -0.56 -6.37
N TYR A 198 0.71 -0.10 -7.39
CA TYR A 198 0.80 1.32 -7.72
C TYR A 198 -0.58 1.92 -8.00
N PHE A 199 -1.40 1.25 -8.82
CA PHE A 199 -2.78 1.64 -9.10
C PHE A 199 -3.65 1.67 -7.82
N VAL A 200 -3.66 0.60 -7.02
CA VAL A 200 -4.42 0.52 -5.76
C VAL A 200 -3.99 1.62 -4.78
N ARG A 201 -2.68 1.89 -4.68
CA ARG A 201 -2.09 2.94 -3.84
C ARG A 201 -2.51 4.34 -4.31
N LYS A 202 -2.58 4.58 -5.62
CA LYS A 202 -3.10 5.83 -6.19
C LYS A 202 -4.56 6.05 -5.84
N CYS A 203 -5.43 5.07 -6.09
CA CYS A 203 -6.84 5.14 -5.73
C CYS A 203 -7.03 5.53 -4.26
N ILE A 204 -6.33 4.85 -3.34
CA ILE A 204 -6.39 5.16 -1.89
C ILE A 204 -5.92 6.59 -1.60
N SER A 205 -4.85 7.07 -2.24
CA SER A 205 -4.36 8.45 -2.04
C SER A 205 -5.28 9.54 -2.58
N GLU A 206 -6.13 9.19 -3.56
CA GLU A 206 -7.12 10.08 -4.19
C GLU A 206 -8.52 9.96 -3.56
N GLY A 207 -8.68 9.11 -2.53
CA GLY A 207 -9.96 8.86 -1.86
C GLY A 207 -10.91 7.94 -2.62
N ILE A 208 -10.42 7.23 -3.64
CA ILE A 208 -11.16 6.33 -4.52
C ILE A 208 -11.06 4.90 -4.00
N VAL A 209 -12.18 4.16 -3.96
CA VAL A 209 -12.19 2.74 -3.61
C VAL A 209 -11.47 1.94 -4.71
N PRO A 210 -10.43 1.13 -4.40
CA PRO A 210 -9.73 0.34 -5.43
C PRO A 210 -10.62 -0.73 -6.06
N TYR A 211 -10.48 -0.96 -7.38
CA TYR A 211 -11.34 -1.86 -8.15
C TYR A 211 -10.57 -2.66 -9.21
N ASN A 212 -11.12 -3.79 -9.67
CA ASN A 212 -10.60 -4.54 -10.82
C ASN A 212 -10.75 -3.69 -12.11
N PRO A 213 -9.66 -3.29 -12.81
CA PRO A 213 -9.76 -2.45 -14.01
C PRO A 213 -10.64 -3.04 -15.13
N TYR A 214 -10.69 -4.38 -15.27
CA TYR A 214 -11.48 -5.05 -16.32
C TYR A 214 -12.98 -5.13 -16.01
N THR A 215 -13.38 -5.14 -14.73
CA THR A 215 -14.77 -5.41 -14.32
C THR A 215 -15.41 -4.29 -13.50
N ARG A 216 -14.60 -3.38 -12.96
CA ARG A 216 -14.95 -2.30 -12.02
C ARG A 216 -15.56 -2.78 -10.69
N GLU A 217 -15.36 -4.06 -10.34
CA GLU A 217 -15.73 -4.60 -9.03
C GLU A 217 -14.70 -4.20 -7.96
N GLU A 218 -15.17 -3.77 -6.80
CA GLU A 218 -14.34 -3.30 -5.69
C GLU A 218 -13.43 -4.41 -5.12
N PHE A 219 -12.16 -4.09 -4.86
CA PHE A 219 -11.24 -5.01 -4.22
C PHE A 219 -11.49 -5.05 -2.71
N ASN A 220 -11.96 -6.19 -2.21
CA ASN A 220 -12.08 -6.42 -0.78
C ASN A 220 -10.72 -6.50 -0.06
N ASP A 221 -10.73 -6.23 1.25
CA ASP A 221 -9.55 -6.20 2.14
C ASP A 221 -8.64 -7.43 2.00
N LYS A 222 -9.18 -8.62 1.71
CA LYS A 222 -8.40 -9.85 1.60
C LYS A 222 -7.53 -9.86 0.33
N VAL A 223 -8.00 -9.25 -0.76
CA VAL A 223 -7.22 -9.08 -1.99
C VAL A 223 -6.07 -8.11 -1.73
N ILE A 224 -6.37 -6.93 -1.17
CA ILE A 224 -5.39 -5.88 -0.87
C ILE A 224 -4.35 -6.37 0.16
N TRP A 225 -4.78 -7.01 1.25
CA TRP A 225 -3.88 -7.62 2.23
C TRP A 225 -2.97 -8.68 1.61
N ARG A 226 -3.49 -9.54 0.74
CA ARG A 226 -2.71 -10.60 0.06
C ARG A 226 -1.68 -9.99 -0.90
N MET A 227 -2.03 -8.95 -1.64
CA MET A 227 -1.13 -8.21 -2.54
C MET A 227 0.06 -7.63 -1.75
N ASN A 228 -0.25 -6.86 -0.70
CA ASN A 228 0.74 -6.22 0.16
C ASN A 228 1.63 -7.24 0.90
N ALA A 229 1.05 -8.38 1.32
CA ALA A 229 1.80 -9.47 1.93
C ALA A 229 2.79 -10.11 0.94
N ILE A 230 2.39 -10.36 -0.31
CA ILE A 230 3.29 -10.92 -1.33
C ILE A 230 4.45 -9.96 -1.61
N ILE A 231 4.18 -8.68 -1.86
CA ILE A 231 5.24 -7.67 -2.09
C ILE A 231 6.23 -7.63 -0.91
N LYS A 232 5.72 -7.53 0.32
CA LYS A 232 6.51 -7.47 1.56
C LYS A 232 7.38 -8.71 1.79
N TYR A 233 6.82 -9.91 1.62
CA TYR A 233 7.53 -11.16 1.95
C TYR A 233 8.38 -11.71 0.80
N SER A 234 8.05 -11.40 -0.45
CA SER A 234 8.89 -11.68 -1.62
C SER A 234 9.97 -10.62 -1.87
N ARG A 235 9.94 -9.50 -1.13
CA ARG A 235 10.85 -8.34 -1.29
C ARG A 235 10.79 -7.70 -2.69
N ILE A 236 9.59 -7.62 -3.25
CA ILE A 236 9.38 -6.97 -4.56
C ILE A 236 9.49 -5.46 -4.36
N ALA A 237 10.23 -4.77 -5.24
CA ALA A 237 10.30 -3.32 -5.25
C ALA A 237 8.99 -2.73 -5.80
N THR A 238 8.37 -1.81 -5.05
CA THR A 238 7.19 -1.06 -5.49
C THR A 238 7.59 0.10 -6.40
N LYS A 239 6.65 0.56 -7.24
CA LYS A 239 6.86 1.78 -8.03
C LYS A 239 6.81 3.01 -7.14
N THR A 240 7.85 3.85 -7.25
CA THR A 240 7.89 5.20 -6.68
C THR A 240 7.01 6.16 -7.50
N ASP A 241 6.61 7.28 -6.90
CA ASP A 241 5.82 8.32 -7.57
C ASP A 241 6.68 9.27 -8.43
N GLU A 242 8.00 9.03 -8.48
CA GLU A 242 8.93 9.75 -9.33
C GLU A 242 8.89 9.18 -10.76
N CYS A 243 8.30 9.92 -11.70
CA CYS A 243 8.54 9.67 -13.12
C CYS A 243 10.01 9.97 -13.44
N ARG A 244 10.86 8.95 -13.34
CA ARG A 244 12.27 9.00 -13.75
C ARG A 244 12.33 8.66 -15.23
N TRP A 245 12.40 9.70 -16.06
CA TRP A 245 12.65 9.53 -17.48
C TRP A 245 13.97 8.77 -17.71
N THR A 246 13.91 7.72 -18.53
CA THR A 246 15.06 6.90 -18.91
C THR A 246 15.62 7.29 -20.27
N THR A 247 14.86 8.05 -21.06
CA THR A 247 15.28 8.61 -22.35
C THR A 247 14.72 10.03 -22.51
N ASP A 248 15.38 10.85 -23.33
CA ASP A 248 14.88 12.16 -23.77
C ASP A 248 13.47 12.07 -24.38
N MET A 249 13.14 10.98 -25.08
CA MET A 249 11.83 10.78 -25.69
C MET A 249 10.71 10.64 -24.65
N ASN A 250 10.97 10.05 -23.48
CA ASN A 250 10.02 10.03 -22.37
C ASN A 250 9.75 11.46 -21.86
N ALA A 251 10.80 12.27 -21.71
CA ALA A 251 10.69 13.65 -21.26
C ALA A 251 9.93 14.55 -22.25
N TYR A 252 10.21 14.39 -23.54
CA TYR A 252 9.46 15.05 -24.62
C TYR A 252 7.99 14.59 -24.67
N THR A 253 7.71 13.32 -24.37
CA THR A 253 6.34 12.79 -24.35
C THR A 253 5.51 13.37 -23.21
N ASP A 254 6.04 13.37 -21.98
CA ASP A 254 5.34 13.98 -20.83
C ASP A 254 5.15 15.49 -21.05
N LEU A 255 6.12 16.19 -21.66
CA LEU A 255 5.98 17.60 -22.01
C LEU A 255 4.90 17.83 -23.08
N SER A 256 4.85 16.99 -24.12
CA SER A 256 3.80 17.07 -25.15
C SER A 256 2.40 16.88 -24.60
N ILE A 257 2.20 15.94 -23.67
CA ILE A 257 0.90 15.69 -23.04
C ILE A 257 0.40 16.93 -22.28
N GLU A 258 1.27 17.64 -21.56
CA GLU A 258 0.87 18.86 -20.82
C GLU A 258 0.68 20.08 -21.75
N ILE A 259 1.36 20.12 -22.90
CA ILE A 259 1.14 21.13 -23.97
C ILE A 259 -0.23 20.92 -24.64
N GLU A 260 -0.56 19.67 -25.01
CA GLU A 260 -1.85 19.30 -25.61
C GLU A 260 -3.02 19.55 -24.65
N ARG A 261 -2.85 19.26 -23.36
CA ARG A 261 -3.83 19.60 -22.29
C ARG A 261 -4.15 21.08 -22.19
N ARG A 262 -3.32 21.98 -22.76
CA ARG A 262 -3.56 23.43 -22.82
C ARG A 262 -4.00 23.92 -24.21
N GLY A 263 -4.37 23.01 -25.11
CA GLY A 263 -4.99 23.32 -26.40
C GLY A 263 -4.00 23.55 -27.56
N PHE A 264 -2.71 23.25 -27.37
CA PHE A 264 -1.72 23.33 -28.44
C PHE A 264 -1.40 21.92 -28.95
N TYR A 265 -1.67 21.65 -30.24
CA TYR A 265 -1.25 20.40 -30.85
C TYR A 265 0.28 20.29 -30.84
N ASN A 266 0.81 19.10 -30.53
CA ASN A 266 2.25 18.88 -30.41
C ASN A 266 2.70 17.51 -30.92
N SER A 267 4.01 17.32 -31.05
CA SER A 267 4.61 15.98 -31.20
C SER A 267 5.97 15.89 -30.48
N PRO A 268 6.26 14.82 -29.73
CA PRO A 268 7.55 14.64 -29.06
C PRO A 268 8.75 14.61 -30.04
N GLU A 269 8.53 14.10 -31.25
CA GLU A 269 9.55 14.06 -32.32
C GLU A 269 9.98 15.46 -32.78
N TRP A 270 9.18 16.52 -32.56
CA TRP A 270 9.58 17.89 -32.91
C TRP A 270 10.67 18.42 -31.99
N PHE A 271 10.61 18.09 -30.69
CA PHE A 271 11.67 18.44 -29.73
C PHE A 271 12.95 17.66 -29.99
N LYS A 272 12.84 16.37 -30.33
CA LYS A 272 13.96 15.48 -30.66
C LYS A 272 14.81 15.96 -31.85
N LYS A 273 14.23 16.74 -32.76
CA LYS A 273 14.94 17.41 -33.88
C LYS A 273 15.66 18.70 -33.47
N MET A 274 15.40 19.25 -32.28
CA MET A 274 15.98 20.52 -31.84
C MET A 274 17.34 20.29 -31.16
N PRO A 275 18.45 20.85 -31.68
CA PRO A 275 19.74 20.83 -30.97
C PRO A 275 19.70 21.73 -29.72
N ARG A 276 20.60 21.47 -28.74
CA ARG A 276 20.74 22.27 -27.49
C ARG A 276 20.76 23.79 -27.71
N ARG A 277 21.37 24.26 -28.80
CA ARG A 277 21.40 25.69 -29.19
C ARG A 277 20.00 26.28 -29.42
N ASP A 278 19.07 25.51 -29.97
CA ASP A 278 17.71 25.94 -30.28
C ASP A 278 16.81 25.93 -29.03
N PHE A 279 17.03 24.98 -28.11
CA PHE A 279 16.44 25.02 -26.77
C PHE A 279 16.92 26.24 -25.96
N LEU A 280 18.23 26.53 -25.96
CA LEU A 280 18.78 27.72 -25.31
C LEU A 280 18.29 29.03 -25.96
N LYS A 281 18.10 29.05 -27.28
CA LYS A 281 17.43 30.16 -28.00
C LYS A 281 15.97 30.30 -27.58
N CYS A 282 15.24 29.19 -27.44
CA CYS A 282 13.85 29.18 -26.97
C CYS A 282 13.72 29.75 -25.56
N ILE A 283 14.59 29.36 -24.62
CA ILE A 283 14.60 29.91 -23.25
C ILE A 283 14.85 31.43 -23.26
N LYS A 284 15.76 31.91 -24.10
CA LYS A 284 16.06 33.35 -24.24
C LYS A 284 14.85 34.13 -24.80
N LEU A 285 14.21 33.62 -25.85
CA LEU A 285 13.01 34.23 -26.44
C LEU A 285 11.81 34.21 -25.48
N PHE A 286 11.62 33.12 -24.72
CA PHE A 286 10.54 33.02 -23.73
C PHE A 286 10.67 34.09 -22.64
N ARG A 287 11.90 34.34 -22.18
CA ARG A 287 12.20 35.39 -21.20
C ARG A 287 12.01 36.81 -21.76
N ASP A 288 12.35 37.03 -23.03
CA ASP A 288 12.13 38.31 -23.73
C ASP A 288 10.61 38.59 -23.89
N PHE A 289 9.87 37.63 -24.44
CA PHE A 289 8.42 37.74 -24.65
C PHE A 289 7.61 37.87 -23.37
N SER A 290 8.15 37.38 -22.25
CA SER A 290 7.48 37.37 -20.95
C SER A 290 8.03 38.42 -19.97
N ILE A 291 8.92 39.32 -20.42
CA ILE A 291 9.64 40.28 -19.56
C ILE A 291 8.72 41.15 -18.68
N ASN A 292 7.51 41.44 -19.14
CA ASN A 292 6.50 42.24 -18.43
C ASN A 292 5.67 41.44 -17.42
N ILE A 293 5.91 40.14 -17.26
CA ILE A 293 5.17 39.23 -16.37
C ILE A 293 6.15 38.72 -15.31
N GLU A 294 5.92 39.05 -14.03
CA GLU A 294 6.85 38.78 -12.94
C GLU A 294 7.06 37.28 -12.71
N GLU A 295 5.99 36.51 -12.80
CA GLU A 295 5.97 35.05 -12.62
C GLU A 295 6.85 34.32 -13.65
N SER A 296 7.10 34.92 -14.82
CA SER A 296 7.98 34.33 -15.85
C SER A 296 9.42 34.11 -15.34
N LYS A 297 9.87 34.93 -14.38
CA LYS A 297 11.22 34.90 -13.79
C LYS A 297 11.48 33.60 -13.02
N GLY A 298 10.43 32.86 -12.62
CA GLY A 298 10.55 31.60 -11.90
C GLY A 298 10.92 30.39 -12.76
N TYR A 299 10.77 30.46 -14.10
CA TYR A 299 10.89 29.30 -14.99
C TYR A 299 12.22 29.29 -15.77
N PHE A 300 12.71 28.07 -16.05
CA PHE A 300 13.96 27.83 -16.79
C PHE A 300 15.16 28.53 -16.14
N LEU A 301 15.21 28.54 -14.80
CA LEU A 301 16.35 29.04 -14.04
C LEU A 301 17.56 28.10 -14.20
N ASN A 302 18.76 28.65 -14.04
CA ASN A 302 20.03 27.92 -13.97
C ASN A 302 20.34 26.89 -15.08
N MET A 303 19.68 26.96 -16.24
CA MET A 303 19.80 25.99 -17.34
C MET A 303 21.24 25.78 -17.89
N ASN A 304 22.18 26.68 -17.58
CA ASN A 304 23.60 26.56 -17.95
C ASN A 304 24.41 25.72 -16.94
N GLU A 305 23.90 25.45 -15.73
CA GLU A 305 24.62 24.62 -14.74
C GLU A 305 24.73 23.14 -15.19
N TYR A 306 23.89 22.76 -16.16
CA TYR A 306 23.90 21.47 -16.86
C TYR A 306 24.86 21.43 -18.08
N ASP A 307 25.90 22.28 -18.12
CA ASP A 307 26.90 22.32 -19.21
C ASP A 307 28.08 21.33 -19.03
N ASN A 308 28.20 20.65 -17.89
CA ASN A 308 29.40 19.85 -17.51
C ASN A 308 29.49 18.40 -18.08
N ASP A 309 28.81 18.09 -19.18
CA ASP A 309 28.98 16.81 -19.89
C ASP A 309 30.23 16.87 -20.79
N ASN A 310 31.43 16.77 -20.18
CA ASN A 310 32.70 16.69 -20.91
C ASN A 310 32.81 15.40 -21.74
N GLU A 311 33.50 15.48 -22.89
CA GLU A 311 33.66 14.40 -23.86
C GLU A 311 34.50 13.22 -23.33
N THR A 312 33.90 12.30 -22.57
CA THR A 312 34.56 11.06 -22.12
C THR A 312 33.74 9.79 -22.38
N THR A 313 33.80 9.33 -23.63
CA THR A 313 33.97 7.90 -24.00
C THR A 313 33.02 6.85 -23.39
N THR A 314 31.73 7.16 -23.23
CA THR A 314 30.65 6.14 -23.21
C THR A 314 29.36 6.69 -23.87
N PRO A 315 28.60 5.88 -24.62
CA PRO A 315 27.43 6.36 -25.36
C PRO A 315 26.19 6.53 -24.47
N SER A 316 26.10 7.67 -23.79
CA SER A 316 24.84 8.22 -23.28
C SER A 316 24.82 9.77 -23.37
N PRO A 317 25.00 10.36 -24.57
CA PRO A 317 25.33 11.79 -24.74
C PRO A 317 24.12 12.74 -24.65
N THR A 318 23.15 12.45 -23.79
CA THR A 318 22.05 13.36 -23.42
C THR A 318 21.37 12.91 -22.13
N SER A 319 20.97 13.88 -21.30
CA SER A 319 19.63 13.93 -20.68
C SER A 319 19.51 14.99 -19.59
N ALA A 320 20.59 15.34 -18.88
CA ALA A 320 20.50 16.26 -17.73
C ALA A 320 19.86 17.62 -18.09
N PHE A 321 20.32 18.25 -19.17
CA PHE A 321 19.72 19.47 -19.72
C PHE A 321 18.32 19.23 -20.28
N THR A 322 18.10 18.12 -21.02
CA THR A 322 16.79 17.81 -21.61
C THR A 322 15.71 17.63 -20.55
N PHE A 323 16.03 16.91 -19.47
CA PHE A 323 15.16 16.67 -18.34
C PHE A 323 14.93 17.96 -17.54
N ALA A 324 15.94 18.80 -17.34
CA ALA A 324 15.75 20.12 -16.76
C ALA A 324 14.76 20.97 -17.59
N PHE A 325 14.96 21.03 -18.92
CA PHE A 325 14.08 21.77 -19.83
C PHE A 325 12.64 21.23 -19.81
N CYS A 326 12.46 19.92 -19.93
CA CYS A 326 11.13 19.31 -19.96
C CYS A 326 10.43 19.42 -18.60
N LYS A 327 11.17 19.35 -17.49
CA LYS A 327 10.63 19.54 -16.14
C LYS A 327 10.17 20.97 -15.89
N GLU A 328 10.95 21.97 -16.31
CA GLU A 328 10.56 23.39 -16.22
C GLU A 328 9.37 23.70 -17.15
N GLY A 329 9.34 23.12 -18.35
CA GLY A 329 8.20 23.20 -19.27
C GLY A 329 6.93 22.58 -18.69
N ILE A 330 6.99 21.34 -18.19
CA ILE A 330 5.86 20.68 -17.51
C ILE A 330 5.40 21.48 -16.31
N ARG A 331 6.32 22.09 -15.54
CA ARG A 331 5.96 22.97 -14.43
C ARG A 331 5.17 24.18 -14.93
N LEU A 332 5.62 24.86 -15.99
CA LEU A 332 4.90 25.97 -16.63
C LEU A 332 3.50 25.57 -17.09
N PHE A 333 3.35 24.45 -17.80
CA PHE A 333 2.05 23.97 -18.30
C PHE A 333 1.14 23.40 -17.20
N ARG A 334 1.66 23.07 -16.00
CA ARG A 334 0.85 22.67 -14.83
C ARG A 334 0.47 23.86 -13.95
N GLU A 335 1.39 24.76 -13.63
CA GLU A 335 1.19 25.93 -12.75
C GLU A 335 0.39 27.06 -13.43
N CYS A 336 0.28 27.04 -14.76
CA CYS A 336 -0.58 27.96 -15.52
C CYS A 336 -2.04 27.91 -15.04
N ASN A 337 -2.52 29.04 -14.53
CA ASN A 337 -3.96 29.38 -14.46
C ASN A 337 -4.33 30.32 -15.62
N ASP A 338 -5.61 30.70 -15.73
CA ASP A 338 -6.12 31.52 -16.84
C ASP A 338 -5.37 32.85 -17.01
N ASN A 339 -4.95 33.49 -15.90
CA ASN A 339 -4.19 34.73 -15.91
C ASN A 339 -2.75 34.54 -16.45
N LEU A 340 -2.19 33.33 -16.29
CA LEU A 340 -0.83 32.97 -16.70
C LEU A 340 -0.77 32.24 -18.06
N TYR A 341 -1.91 32.03 -18.74
CA TYR A 341 -1.96 31.35 -20.04
C TYR A 341 -1.10 32.02 -21.12
N ILE A 342 -0.93 33.35 -21.02
CA ILE A 342 -0.01 34.13 -21.86
C ILE A 342 1.45 33.63 -21.81
N LEU A 343 1.90 33.03 -20.70
CA LEU A 343 3.24 32.42 -20.62
C LEU A 343 3.34 31.14 -21.47
N CYS A 344 2.28 30.33 -21.51
CA CYS A 344 2.22 29.17 -22.41
C CYS A 344 2.24 29.63 -23.88
N CYS A 345 1.47 30.66 -24.21
CA CYS A 345 1.49 31.32 -25.54
C CYS A 345 2.89 31.81 -25.92
N ASN A 346 3.60 32.50 -25.01
CA ASN A 346 4.96 32.99 -25.23
C ASN A 346 5.98 31.86 -25.41
N PHE A 347 5.83 30.75 -24.67
CA PHE A 347 6.68 29.58 -24.82
C PHE A 347 6.47 28.89 -26.18
N MET A 348 5.22 28.70 -26.62
CA MET A 348 4.91 28.15 -27.94
C MET A 348 5.43 29.04 -29.08
N LYS A 349 5.27 30.37 -28.96
CA LYS A 349 5.89 31.36 -29.86
C LYS A 349 7.42 31.21 -29.93
N SER A 350 8.07 30.95 -28.79
CA SER A 350 9.52 30.78 -28.70
C SER A 350 10.00 29.48 -29.36
N LEU A 351 9.24 28.39 -29.22
CA LEU A 351 9.49 27.12 -29.90
C LEU A 351 9.34 27.26 -31.43
N ALA A 352 8.30 27.95 -31.90
CA ALA A 352 8.07 28.20 -33.33
C ALA A 352 9.23 28.98 -34.00
N ILE A 353 9.84 29.95 -33.32
CA ILE A 353 11.04 30.66 -33.84
C ILE A 353 12.31 29.78 -33.86
N CYS A 354 12.29 28.66 -33.14
CA CYS A 354 13.42 27.74 -33.01
C CYS A 354 13.27 26.46 -33.86
N SER A 355 12.06 26.09 -34.26
CA SER A 355 11.80 24.86 -35.03
C SER A 355 10.64 25.03 -36.02
N ASN A 356 10.88 24.62 -37.27
CA ASN A 356 9.90 24.72 -38.35
C ASN A 356 8.66 23.84 -38.09
N ASP A 357 8.80 22.68 -37.43
CA ASP A 357 7.65 21.82 -37.10
C ASP A 357 6.67 22.55 -36.18
N PHE A 358 7.19 23.24 -35.14
CA PHE A 358 6.38 24.05 -34.24
C PHE A 358 5.75 25.25 -34.96
N TYR A 359 6.49 25.91 -35.86
CA TYR A 359 5.97 27.03 -36.65
C TYR A 359 4.80 26.60 -37.55
N SER A 360 4.95 25.52 -38.32
CA SER A 360 3.92 25.01 -39.22
C SER A 360 2.66 24.46 -38.52
N ASN A 361 2.73 24.24 -37.20
CA ASN A 361 1.59 23.80 -36.37
C ASN A 361 1.16 24.87 -35.33
N THR A 362 1.69 26.09 -35.43
CA THR A 362 1.28 27.22 -34.56
C THR A 362 -0.13 27.67 -34.94
N PRO A 363 -1.09 27.75 -33.99
CA PRO A 363 -2.44 28.24 -34.30
C PRO A 363 -2.45 29.68 -34.81
N ASP A 364 -3.25 29.97 -35.84
CA ASP A 364 -3.33 31.31 -36.46
C ASP A 364 -3.56 32.43 -35.43
N TRP A 365 -4.46 32.20 -34.47
CA TRP A 365 -4.78 33.15 -33.41
C TRP A 365 -3.57 33.53 -32.55
N LEU A 366 -2.62 32.61 -32.35
CA LEU A 366 -1.40 32.87 -31.59
C LEU A 366 -0.43 33.75 -32.39
N SER A 367 -0.41 33.62 -33.73
CA SER A 367 0.40 34.48 -34.61
C SER A 367 -0.09 35.94 -34.63
N THR A 368 -1.40 36.15 -34.41
CA THR A 368 -2.02 37.49 -34.40
C THR A 368 -1.93 38.23 -33.07
N PHE A 369 -1.56 37.56 -31.97
CA PHE A 369 -1.32 38.25 -30.69
C PHE A 369 0.01 39.02 -30.74
N GLU A 370 -0.04 40.32 -30.45
CA GLU A 370 1.18 41.12 -30.22
C GLU A 370 2.05 40.48 -29.12
N THR A 371 3.37 40.69 -29.23
CA THR A 371 4.34 40.14 -28.26
C THR A 371 5.33 41.25 -27.91
N PRO A 372 5.49 41.62 -26.63
CA PRO A 372 6.55 42.54 -26.24
C PRO A 372 7.91 41.87 -26.53
N SER A 373 8.87 42.64 -27.05
CA SER A 373 10.20 42.15 -27.44
C SER A 373 11.19 43.28 -27.24
N PHE A 374 12.28 43.02 -26.53
CA PHE A 374 13.39 43.97 -26.36
C PHE A 374 14.31 44.00 -27.59
N VAL A 375 14.36 42.88 -28.33
CA VAL A 375 15.24 42.73 -29.51
C VAL A 375 14.64 43.40 -30.76
N SER A 376 13.33 43.68 -30.79
CA SER A 376 12.65 44.23 -31.96
C SER A 376 11.49 45.16 -31.63
N ASN A 377 11.56 46.42 -32.08
CA ASN A 377 10.43 47.38 -32.13
C ASN A 377 9.41 46.99 -33.23
N LEU A 378 9.00 45.72 -33.26
CA LEU A 378 8.26 45.10 -34.36
C LEU A 378 7.13 44.26 -33.74
N SER A 379 5.90 44.80 -33.76
CA SER A 379 4.75 44.20 -33.06
C SER A 379 4.28 42.86 -33.64
N ASN A 380 4.59 42.60 -34.91
CA ASN A 380 4.11 41.45 -35.66
C ASN A 380 5.10 40.26 -35.66
N PHE A 381 4.64 39.14 -35.11
CA PHE A 381 5.37 37.88 -34.97
C PHE A 381 5.93 37.34 -36.31
N ASN A 382 5.12 37.39 -37.37
CA ASN A 382 5.48 36.84 -38.70
C ASN A 382 6.67 37.58 -39.35
N SER A 383 6.81 38.88 -39.12
CA SER A 383 7.97 39.66 -39.60
C SER A 383 9.26 39.35 -38.85
N LEU A 384 9.19 38.97 -37.57
CA LEU A 384 10.35 38.51 -36.80
C LEU A 384 10.88 37.18 -37.36
N ILE A 385 10.00 36.19 -37.54
CA ILE A 385 10.36 34.86 -38.07
C ILE A 385 11.01 34.95 -39.45
N THR A 386 10.47 35.78 -40.35
CA THR A 386 11.01 35.98 -41.71
C THR A 386 12.48 36.44 -41.70
N SER A 387 12.89 37.24 -40.71
CA SER A 387 14.29 37.68 -40.57
C SER A 387 15.24 36.60 -40.03
N LEU A 388 14.73 35.63 -39.26
CA LEU A 388 15.54 34.65 -38.52
C LEU A 388 15.76 33.34 -39.29
N ILE A 389 14.88 32.99 -40.22
CA ILE A 389 14.99 31.74 -41.01
C ILE A 389 16.15 31.81 -42.02
N ASN A 390 16.37 32.96 -42.68
CA ASN A 390 17.35 33.09 -43.76
C ASN A 390 18.80 32.76 -43.35
N ASN A 391 19.14 32.96 -42.07
CA ASN A 391 20.49 32.71 -41.55
C ASN A 391 20.76 31.23 -41.19
N ARG A 392 19.80 30.31 -41.35
CA ARG A 392 19.90 28.91 -40.88
C ARG A 392 20.48 27.93 -41.92
N ASN A 393 20.41 28.26 -43.21
CA ASN A 393 20.54 27.27 -44.28
C ASN A 393 21.98 26.93 -44.69
N GLU A 394 23.00 27.68 -44.26
CA GLU A 394 24.39 27.46 -44.70
C GLU A 394 25.16 26.37 -43.92
N MET A 395 24.61 25.87 -42.80
CA MET A 395 25.40 25.16 -41.76
C MET A 395 25.01 23.67 -41.54
N ILE A 396 24.50 22.96 -42.56
CA ILE A 396 23.91 21.61 -42.39
C ILE A 396 24.53 20.53 -43.31
N ASN A 397 25.38 20.89 -44.28
CA ASN A 397 25.86 19.96 -45.32
C ASN A 397 27.05 19.04 -44.94
N GLU A 398 27.42 18.94 -43.65
CA GLU A 398 28.52 18.09 -43.20
C GLU A 398 28.09 17.14 -42.05
N ILE A 399 28.73 15.95 -41.99
CA ILE A 399 28.62 14.92 -40.93
C ILE A 399 27.34 14.04 -40.98
N THR A 400 27.36 12.97 -41.80
CA THR A 400 26.58 11.72 -41.58
C THR A 400 27.32 10.50 -42.17
N THR A 401 27.57 9.44 -41.36
CA THR A 401 27.78 8.01 -41.80
C THR A 401 28.10 7.04 -40.62
N SER A 402 27.49 5.83 -40.60
CA SER A 402 27.98 4.53 -40.00
C SER A 402 28.05 4.39 -38.45
N ILE A 403 28.01 3.20 -37.77
CA ILE A 403 27.67 1.78 -38.12
C ILE A 403 27.32 0.94 -36.85
N ASP A 404 26.77 -0.28 -37.04
CA ASP A 404 26.28 -1.29 -36.06
C ASP A 404 27.40 -2.28 -35.55
N GLU A 405 27.31 -3.53 -35.03
CA GLU A 405 26.37 -4.70 -34.84
C GLU A 405 27.09 -5.69 -33.83
N ASP A 406 26.65 -6.84 -33.23
CA ASP A 406 25.39 -7.62 -33.07
C ASP A 406 25.42 -8.75 -31.95
N LEU A 407 24.23 -9.30 -31.59
CA LEU A 407 23.79 -10.68 -31.16
C LEU A 407 24.47 -11.67 -30.10
N LEU A 408 23.58 -12.38 -29.33
CA LEU A 408 23.49 -13.85 -28.96
C LEU A 408 23.98 -14.59 -27.63
N ASN A 409 22.99 -15.23 -26.95
CA ASN A 409 22.87 -16.64 -26.43
C ASN A 409 23.26 -17.17 -24.99
N THR A 410 22.83 -18.43 -24.69
CA THR A 410 22.45 -19.07 -23.38
C THR A 410 22.92 -20.57 -23.27
N PRO A 411 22.39 -21.55 -22.47
CA PRO A 411 21.78 -21.70 -21.10
C PRO A 411 22.67 -22.65 -20.21
N PRO A 412 22.28 -23.70 -19.36
CA PRO A 412 21.04 -24.18 -18.71
C PRO A 412 21.08 -24.51 -17.16
N LEU A 413 21.19 -25.78 -16.69
CA LEU A 413 20.74 -26.26 -15.33
C LEU A 413 21.53 -27.47 -14.73
N PRO A 414 21.49 -27.74 -13.39
CA PRO A 414 20.78 -28.93 -12.82
C PRO A 414 20.11 -28.71 -11.42
N SER A 415 19.75 -29.77 -10.65
CA SER A 415 18.58 -29.78 -9.73
C SER A 415 18.71 -30.45 -8.32
N LEU A 416 17.67 -30.23 -7.48
CA LEU A 416 17.31 -30.87 -6.17
C LEU A 416 18.20 -30.52 -4.93
N PRO A 417 17.78 -30.79 -3.65
CA PRO A 417 16.75 -31.71 -3.15
C PRO A 417 15.60 -31.13 -2.29
N ASN A 418 14.68 -32.01 -1.87
CA ASN A 418 13.46 -31.78 -1.10
C ASN A 418 13.61 -32.18 0.40
N PRO A 419 13.22 -31.35 1.38
CA PRO A 419 12.99 -31.76 2.76
C PRO A 419 11.50 -31.75 3.16
N SER A 420 11.05 -32.88 3.72
CA SER A 420 9.66 -33.18 4.10
C SER A 420 9.10 -32.47 5.34
N ASN A 421 7.76 -32.44 5.42
CA ASN A 421 6.94 -32.52 6.65
C ASN A 421 7.18 -31.52 7.79
N ASN A 422 6.24 -30.57 7.96
CA ASN A 422 5.79 -30.12 9.29
C ASN A 422 4.38 -29.47 9.23
N PHE A 423 3.37 -30.26 8.88
CA PHE A 423 1.99 -29.77 8.69
C PHE A 423 1.17 -29.62 10.00
N LEU A 424 1.77 -29.90 11.17
CA LEU A 424 1.03 -30.15 12.42
C LEU A 424 0.93 -28.94 13.39
N LEU A 425 1.19 -27.70 12.95
CA LEU A 425 1.06 -26.49 13.79
C LEU A 425 -0.15 -25.59 13.46
N TYR A 426 -0.91 -25.91 12.41
CA TYR A 426 -1.95 -25.00 11.86
C TYR A 426 -3.26 -24.93 12.66
N TYR A 427 -3.47 -25.77 13.68
CA TYR A 427 -4.79 -25.94 14.31
C TYR A 427 -5.07 -25.07 15.55
N TYR A 428 -4.12 -24.23 15.99
CA TYR A 428 -4.20 -23.56 17.29
C TYR A 428 -4.57 -22.07 17.27
N VAL A 429 -4.74 -21.44 16.09
CA VAL A 429 -4.67 -19.96 16.00
C VAL A 429 -5.65 -19.29 15.02
N GLU A 430 -6.84 -19.86 14.79
CA GLU A 430 -7.93 -19.12 14.10
C GLU A 430 -8.74 -18.19 15.02
N TYR A 431 -8.62 -18.32 16.35
CA TYR A 431 -9.50 -17.65 17.32
C TYR A 431 -8.78 -17.10 18.59
N MET A 432 -7.92 -16.09 18.40
CA MET A 432 -7.48 -15.11 19.42
C MET A 432 -7.53 -13.68 18.85
#